data_AF-C0CGP2-F1
#
_entry.id   AF-C0CGP2-F1
#
_cell.length_a   1.000
_cell.length_b   1.000
_cell.length_c   1.000
_cell.angle_alpha   90.00
_cell.angle_beta   90.00
_cell.angle_gamma   90.00
#
_symmetry.space_group_name_H-M   'P 1'
#
loop_
_entity.id
_entity.type
_entity.pdbx_description
1 polymer ?
#
loop_
_entity_poly.entity_id
_entity_poly.type
_entity_poly.pdbx_seq_one_letter_code
_entity_poly.pdbx_strand_id
1 'polypeptide(L)'
;MMGGIAMNKEKALKKVQRRKTNQMDEMGLEIFLESGYGTIAGAVICLVLICIKAFYNQPIQDVFSVYCFIFCGQNMYKWLHQKEKLALFSGIIWGLVAIFLFIVYISKIS
;
A
#
# COMPACT_ATOMS: atom_id res chain seq x y z
N MET A 1 4.98 -34.85 38.99
CA MET A 1 3.96 -34.91 37.90
C MET A 1 3.57 -33.50 37.40
N MET A 2 4.52 -32.63 37.02
CA MET A 2 4.22 -31.26 36.53
C MET A 2 4.39 -31.08 35.01
N GLY A 3 4.88 -32.08 34.28
CA GLY A 3 5.17 -31.96 32.84
C GLY A 3 3.95 -31.96 31.91
N GLY A 4 2.84 -32.59 32.32
CA GLY A 4 1.64 -32.72 31.47
C GLY A 4 0.87 -31.41 31.25
N ILE A 5 0.85 -30.54 32.27
CA ILE A 5 0.11 -29.26 32.22
C ILE A 5 0.88 -28.24 31.36
N ALA A 6 2.21 -28.20 31.48
CA ALA A 6 3.07 -27.33 30.67
C ALA A 6 2.98 -27.68 29.17
N MET A 7 3.02 -28.98 28.83
CA MET A 7 2.94 -29.44 27.43
C MET A 7 1.59 -29.12 26.78
N ASN A 8 0.49 -29.17 27.53
CA ASN A 8 -0.83 -28.81 27.02
C ASN A 8 -0.97 -27.30 26.77
N LYS A 9 -0.39 -26.48 27.66
CA LYS A 9 -0.36 -25.02 27.51
C LYS A 9 0.46 -24.59 26.28
N GLU A 10 1.61 -25.22 26.03
CA GLU A 10 2.42 -24.97 24.84
C GLU A 10 1.71 -25.36 23.53
N LYS A 11 1.01 -26.49 23.50
CA LYS A 11 0.21 -26.90 22.34
C LYS A 11 -0.96 -25.94 22.09
N ALA A 12 -1.61 -25.47 23.16
CA ALA A 12 -2.67 -24.47 23.07
C ALA A 12 -2.12 -23.14 22.52
N LEU A 13 -1.00 -22.65 23.04
CA LEU A 13 -0.32 -21.45 22.56
C LEU A 13 0.11 -21.58 21.10
N LYS A 14 0.71 -22.71 20.70
CA LYS A 14 1.08 -22.96 19.30
C LYS A 14 -0.13 -23.01 18.36
N LYS A 15 -1.28 -23.53 18.80
CA LYS A 15 -2.52 -23.51 18.01
C LYS A 15 -3.09 -22.10 17.84
N VAL A 16 -3.09 -21.29 18.91
CA VAL A 16 -3.55 -19.89 18.86
C VAL A 16 -2.61 -19.05 18.00
N GLN A 17 -1.30 -19.24 18.15
CA GLN A 17 -0.29 -18.56 17.35
C GLN A 17 -0.40 -18.95 15.87
N ARG A 18 -0.58 -20.24 15.55
CA ARG A 18 -0.83 -20.67 14.15
C ARG A 18 -2.13 -20.10 13.58
N ARG A 19 -3.24 -20.10 14.33
CA ARG A 19 -4.49 -19.48 13.85
C ARG A 19 -4.32 -17.98 13.59
N LYS A 20 -3.62 -17.28 14.50
CA LYS A 20 -3.34 -15.85 14.34
C LYS A 20 -2.44 -15.58 13.13
N THR A 21 -1.39 -16.39 12.93
CA THR A 21 -0.53 -16.30 11.74
C THR A 21 -1.31 -16.60 10.46
N ASN A 22 -2.11 -17.67 10.44
CA ASN A 22 -2.90 -18.03 9.26
C ASN A 22 -3.94 -16.96 8.90
N GLN A 23 -4.57 -16.34 9.91
CA GLN A 23 -5.47 -15.19 9.70
C GLN A 23 -4.72 -13.94 9.22
N MET A 24 -3.50 -13.70 9.72
CA MET A 24 -2.67 -12.59 9.23
C MET A 24 -2.22 -12.81 7.79
N ASP A 25 -1.95 -14.05 7.39
CA ASP A 25 -1.58 -14.41 6.02
C ASP A 25 -2.78 -14.32 5.07
N GLU A 26 -3.96 -14.80 5.47
CA GLU A 26 -5.20 -14.68 4.70
C GLU A 26 -5.63 -13.21 4.55
N MET A 27 -5.57 -12.42 5.63
CA MET A 27 -5.84 -10.99 5.59
C MET A 27 -4.81 -10.23 4.75
N GLY A 28 -3.54 -10.65 4.79
CA GLY A 28 -2.49 -10.11 3.93
C GLY A 28 -2.73 -10.39 2.45
N LEU A 29 -3.26 -11.58 2.13
CA LEU A 29 -3.60 -12.00 0.76
C LEU A 29 -4.85 -11.26 0.23
N GLU A 30 -5.88 -11.08 1.05
CA GLU A 30 -7.05 -10.26 0.72
C GLU A 30 -6.66 -8.81 0.49
N ILE A 31 -5.89 -8.20 1.40
CA ILE A 31 -5.37 -6.83 1.23
C ILE A 31 -4.49 -6.76 -0.02
N PHE A 32 -3.70 -7.78 -0.34
CA PHE A 32 -2.88 -7.79 -1.55
C PHE A 32 -3.74 -7.84 -2.83
N LEU A 33 -4.75 -8.69 -2.87
CA LEU A 33 -5.70 -8.80 -3.98
C LEU A 33 -6.52 -7.51 -4.14
N GLU A 34 -7.11 -7.02 -3.05
CA GLU A 34 -7.93 -5.80 -3.03
C GLU A 34 -7.08 -4.56 -3.34
N SER A 35 -5.85 -4.48 -2.81
CA SER A 35 -4.90 -3.42 -3.18
C SER A 35 -4.49 -3.50 -4.64
N GLY A 36 -4.30 -4.70 -5.20
CA GLY A 36 -3.95 -4.90 -6.60
C GLY A 36 -5.04 -4.44 -7.56
N TYR A 37 -6.30 -4.80 -7.28
CA TYR A 37 -7.45 -4.28 -8.04
C TYR A 37 -7.58 -2.76 -7.89
N GLY A 38 -7.36 -2.22 -6.69
CA GLY A 38 -7.35 -0.78 -6.44
C GLY A 38 -6.24 -0.04 -7.20
N THR A 39 -5.06 -0.63 -7.31
CA THR A 39 -3.94 -0.08 -8.08
C THR A 39 -4.25 -0.06 -9.57
N ILE A 40 -4.80 -1.16 -10.12
CA ILE A 40 -5.18 -1.26 -11.53
C ILE A 40 -6.30 -0.27 -11.86
N ALA A 41 -7.34 -0.20 -11.00
CA ALA A 41 -8.42 0.76 -11.16
C ALA A 41 -7.91 2.21 -11.10
N GLY A 42 -7.01 2.52 -10.16
CA GLY A 42 -6.36 3.82 -10.07
C GLY A 42 -5.53 4.16 -11.32
N ALA A 43 -4.81 3.19 -11.88
CA ALA A 43 -4.04 3.36 -13.10
C ALA A 43 -4.93 3.67 -14.31
N VAL A 44 -6.06 2.97 -14.44
CA VAL A 44 -7.04 3.21 -15.51
C VAL A 44 -7.64 4.61 -15.40
N ILE A 45 -8.02 5.06 -14.20
CA ILE A 45 -8.55 6.41 -13.97
C ILE A 45 -7.49 7.47 -14.29
N CYS A 46 -6.24 7.26 -13.87
CA CYS A 46 -5.14 8.18 -14.22
C CYS A 46 -4.89 8.25 -15.72
N LEU A 47 -4.93 7.12 -16.44
CA LEU A 47 -4.82 7.12 -17.91
C LEU A 47 -5.93 7.93 -18.57
N VAL A 48 -7.18 7.78 -18.12
CA VAL A 48 -8.31 8.57 -18.63
C VAL A 48 -8.10 10.06 -18.36
N LEU A 49 -7.65 10.44 -17.16
CA LEU A 49 -7.36 11.84 -16.82
C LEU A 49 -6.20 12.41 -17.62
N ILE A 50 -5.15 11.62 -17.88
CA ILE A 50 -4.03 12.02 -18.75
C ILE A 50 -4.53 12.30 -20.16
N CYS A 51 -5.36 11.42 -20.72
CA CYS A 51 -5.94 11.62 -22.05
C CYS A 51 -6.76 12.92 -22.10
N ILE A 52 -7.66 13.12 -21.13
CA ILE A 52 -8.48 14.34 -21.04
C ILE A 52 -7.58 15.58 -20.96
N LYS A 53 -6.60 15.60 -20.07
CA LYS A 53 -5.70 16.76 -19.92
C LYS A 53 -4.82 17.02 -21.13
N ALA A 54 -4.41 15.98 -21.84
CA ALA A 54 -3.69 16.12 -23.11
C ALA A 54 -4.56 16.78 -24.18
N PHE A 55 -5.86 16.45 -24.27
CA PHE A 55 -6.80 17.14 -25.17
C PHE A 55 -6.95 18.62 -24.84
N TYR A 56 -6.92 18.99 -23.57
CA TYR A 56 -7.00 20.39 -23.11
C TYR A 56 -5.63 21.09 -23.00
N ASN A 57 -4.55 20.44 -23.44
CA ASN A 57 -3.16 20.92 -23.35
C ASN A 57 -2.76 21.41 -21.93
N GLN A 58 -3.37 20.80 -20.91
CA GLN A 58 -3.14 21.14 -19.50
C GLN A 58 -1.96 20.36 -18.92
N PRO A 59 -1.28 20.89 -17.89
CA PRO A 59 -0.23 20.17 -17.21
C PRO A 59 -0.76 18.87 -16.59
N ILE A 60 -0.12 17.76 -16.97
CA ILE A 60 -0.48 16.38 -16.59
C ILE A 60 0.20 15.96 -15.26
N GLN A 61 1.16 16.77 -14.77
CA GLN A 61 2.02 16.45 -13.64
C GLN A 61 1.27 16.27 -12.31
N ASP A 62 0.10 16.90 -12.15
CA ASP A 62 -0.75 16.71 -10.97
C ASP A 62 -1.40 15.32 -10.93
N VAL A 63 -1.80 14.76 -12.07
CA VAL A 63 -2.36 13.40 -12.14
C VAL A 63 -1.32 12.36 -11.71
N PHE A 64 -0.06 12.55 -12.11
CA PHE A 64 1.05 11.72 -11.66
C PHE A 64 1.36 11.87 -10.17
N SER A 65 1.28 13.10 -9.64
CA SER A 65 1.45 13.36 -8.20
C SER A 65 0.39 12.63 -7.38
N VAL A 66 -0.88 12.73 -7.77
CA VAL A 66 -2.01 12.05 -7.10
C VAL A 66 -1.83 10.53 -7.15
N TYR A 67 -1.43 9.99 -8.30
CA TYR A 67 -1.15 8.56 -8.43
C TYR A 67 -0.02 8.09 -7.50
N CYS A 68 1.07 8.85 -7.41
CA CYS A 68 2.17 8.55 -6.50
C CYS A 68 1.74 8.62 -5.02
N PHE A 69 0.83 9.53 -4.67
CA PHE A 69 0.22 9.59 -3.33
C PHE A 69 -0.63 8.36 -3.01
N ILE A 70 -1.41 7.85 -3.97
CA ILE A 70 -2.19 6.62 -3.81
C ILE A 70 -1.25 5.43 -3.58
N PHE A 71 -0.16 5.33 -4.34
CA PHE A 71 0.88 4.31 -4.13
C PHE A 71 1.56 4.41 -2.76
N CYS A 72 1.85 5.63 -2.29
CA CYS A 72 2.37 5.86 -0.95
C CYS A 72 1.39 5.34 0.11
N GLY A 73 0.11 5.69 0.00
CA GLY A 73 -0.95 5.22 0.90
C GLY A 73 -1.08 3.69 0.92
N GLN A 74 -1.04 3.05 -0.26
CA GLN A 74 -1.10 1.59 -0.37
C GLN A 74 0.11 0.90 0.27
N ASN A 75 1.33 1.40 0.04
CA ASN A 75 2.54 0.86 0.65
C ASN A 75 2.56 1.07 2.17
N MET A 76 2.05 2.20 2.65
CA MET A 76 1.94 2.48 4.08
C MET A 76 0.85 1.63 4.77
N TYR A 77 -0.26 1.34 4.08
CA TYR A 77 -1.30 0.42 4.55
C TYR A 77 -0.79 -1.02 4.66
N LYS A 78 -0.02 -1.48 3.65
CA LYS A 78 0.69 -2.77 3.68
C LYS A 78 1.68 -2.83 4.85
N TRP A 79 2.42 -1.75 5.09
CA TRP A 79 3.32 -1.68 6.25
C TRP A 79 2.57 -1.80 7.59
N LEU A 80 1.41 -1.14 7.75
CA LEU A 80 0.63 -1.19 8.98
C LEU A 80 0.15 -2.61 9.32
N HIS A 81 -0.21 -3.40 8.30
CA HIS A 81 -0.72 -4.77 8.47
C HIS A 81 0.36 -5.86 8.47
N GLN A 82 1.33 -5.81 7.53
CA GLN A 82 2.36 -6.85 7.37
C GLN A 82 3.67 -6.53 8.11
N LYS A 83 3.85 -5.31 8.63
CA LYS A 83 5.05 -4.82 9.33
C LYS A 83 6.36 -4.98 8.54
N GLU A 84 6.29 -5.13 7.23
CA GLU A 84 7.49 -5.24 6.39
C GLU A 84 8.21 -3.90 6.25
N LYS A 85 9.46 -3.81 6.73
CA LYS A 85 10.27 -2.58 6.70
C LYS A 85 10.52 -2.07 5.27
N LEU A 86 10.50 -2.94 4.26
CA LEU A 86 10.67 -2.57 2.85
C LEU A 86 9.46 -1.81 2.29
N ALA A 87 8.24 -2.15 2.73
CA ALA A 87 7.03 -1.44 2.33
C ALA A 87 6.99 0.00 2.89
N LEU A 88 7.54 0.21 4.09
CA LEU A 88 7.71 1.55 4.65
C LEU A 88 8.67 2.39 3.80
N PHE A 89 9.84 1.82 3.46
CA PHE A 89 10.86 2.54 2.70
C PHE A 89 10.37 2.90 1.29
N SER A 90 9.66 1.97 0.63
CA SER A 90 9.06 2.25 -0.67
C SER A 90 7.99 3.34 -0.56
N GLY A 91 7.09 3.29 0.43
CA GLY A 91 6.07 4.31 0.65
C GLY A 91 6.66 5.71 0.83
N ILE A 92 7.71 5.85 1.63
CA ILE A 92 8.39 7.15 1.85
C ILE A 92 9.00 7.68 0.55
N ILE A 93 9.66 6.83 -0.24
CA ILE A 93 10.22 7.24 -1.55
C ILE A 93 9.10 7.72 -2.48
N TRP A 94 8.02 6.96 -2.61
CA TRP A 94 6.88 7.33 -3.45
C TRP A 94 6.20 8.62 -2.98
N GLY A 95 6.15 8.87 -1.66
CA GLY A 95 5.68 10.12 -1.09
C GLY A 95 6.57 11.32 -1.44
N LEU A 96 7.90 11.17 -1.34
CA LEU A 96 8.85 12.22 -1.74
C LEU A 96 8.75 12.55 -3.23
N VAL A 97 8.61 11.53 -4.08
CA VAL A 97 8.40 11.71 -5.53
C VAL A 97 7.09 12.45 -5.80
N ALA A 98 6.02 12.15 -5.07
CA ALA A 98 4.74 12.83 -5.22
C ALA A 98 4.83 14.33 -4.88
N ILE A 99 5.51 14.67 -3.77
CA ILE A 99 5.75 16.06 -3.35
C ILE A 99 6.57 16.79 -4.41
N PHE A 100 7.64 16.17 -4.91
CA PHE A 100 8.48 16.76 -5.95
C PHE A 100 7.68 17.06 -7.23
N LEU A 101 6.89 16.10 -7.72
CA LEU A 101 6.03 16.29 -8.90
C LEU A 101 5.00 17.40 -8.69
N PHE A 102 4.45 17.53 -7.48
CA PHE A 102 3.52 18.58 -7.13
C PHE A 102 4.17 19.98 -7.13
N ILE A 103 5.40 20.09 -6.61
CA ILE A 103 6.16 21.35 -6.67
C ILE A 103 6.43 21.76 -8.12
N VAL A 104 6.87 20.82 -8.97
CA VAL A 104 7.11 21.08 -10.40
C VAL A 104 5.82 21.52 -11.11
N TYR A 105 4.68 20.93 -10.76
CA TYR A 105 3.38 21.33 -11.29
C TYR A 105 3.03 22.79 -10.93
N ILE A 106 3.21 23.19 -9.67
CA ILE A 106 2.98 24.58 -9.24
C ILE A 106 3.92 25.53 -9.99
N SER A 107 5.21 25.18 -10.14
CA SER A 107 6.17 25.99 -10.88
C SER A 107 5.88 26.13 -12.37
N LYS A 108 5.09 25.23 -12.98
CA LYS A 108 4.66 25.36 -14.38
C LYS A 108 3.41 26.21 -14.56
N ILE A 109 2.61 26.35 -13.51
CA ILE A 109 1.36 27.11 -13.52
C ILE A 109 1.59 28.55 -13.06
N SER A 110 2.53 28.77 -12.15
CA SER A 110 2.99 30.08 -11.72
C SER A 110 3.86 30.77 -12.76
#